data_AF-A0A2G9UXY7-F1
#
_entry.id   AF-A0A2G9UXY7-F1
#
_cell.length_a   1.000
_cell.length_b   1.000
_cell.length_c   1.000
_cell.angle_alpha   90.00
_cell.angle_beta   90.00
_cell.angle_gamma   90.00
#
_symmetry.space_group_name_H-M   'P 1'
#
loop_
_entity.id
_entity.type
_entity.pdbx_description
1 polymer ?
#
loop_
_entity_poly.entity_id
_entity_poly.type
_entity_poly.pdbx_seq_one_letter_code
_entity_poly.pdbx_strand_id
1 'polypeptide(L)'
;MFTENLIRSMFQQQQTIYKLMESNSTGEDSTRALVWTDGMNVIGITVFSTALGVVISACGNEGRPLADLFKALDVVITRFMAAIMWLGPIGIPSMIAQKMLQVKDLVGTFRMLGFFIASVILGLSIVSLITLPLVFAVVTRRNPYKFIKALNRALLQGIATSSSAASLPVTFECVRDLNLDPRVAKFVLTVGTILATIGTALFQAVSPIFIAQMNGITLDLGQYMTLCVTACLASAGAATVPSSALVTMIIVLSALGLPVDDISLIFTVDWLLDRFRTCTNIVAASIGCGIVDHLSRSDLSNLDTMAETASTASVVCDSCSTKFESRSPSRDQSLFGKTP
;
A
#
# COMPACT_ATOMS: atom_id res chain seq x y z
N MET A 1 1.95 -3.26 14.49
CA MET A 1 1.58 -4.39 13.62
C MET A 1 0.42 -5.18 14.22
N PHE A 2 0.53 -5.64 15.46
CA PHE A 2 -0.62 -6.23 16.17
C PHE A 2 -1.47 -5.11 16.77
N THR A 3 -2.77 -5.14 16.51
CA THR A 3 -3.71 -4.14 17.01
C THR A 3 -4.32 -4.63 18.31
N GLU A 4 -4.34 -3.78 19.34
CA GLU A 4 -5.04 -4.10 20.59
C GLU A 4 -6.56 -4.06 20.40
N ASN A 5 -7.03 -3.21 19.49
CA ASN A 5 -8.44 -3.06 19.16
C ASN A 5 -8.60 -2.68 17.68
N LEU A 6 -9.36 -3.49 16.93
CA LEU A 6 -9.57 -3.30 15.51
C LEU A 6 -10.37 -2.04 15.21
N ILE A 7 -11.42 -1.77 15.98
CA ILE A 7 -12.27 -0.58 15.80
C ILE A 7 -11.43 0.68 16.00
N ARG A 8 -10.64 0.72 17.07
CA ARG A 8 -9.72 1.83 17.34
C ARG A 8 -8.71 2.03 16.22
N SER A 9 -8.20 0.95 15.65
CA SER A 9 -7.19 1.00 14.58
C SER A 9 -7.69 1.67 13.29
N MET A 10 -9.01 1.80 13.11
CA MET A 10 -9.61 2.51 11.97
C MET A 10 -9.40 4.04 12.05
N PHE A 11 -9.19 4.59 13.26
CA PHE A 11 -9.09 6.04 13.47
C PHE A 11 -7.87 6.47 14.28
N GLN A 12 -7.18 5.55 14.97
CA GLN A 12 -6.03 5.84 15.83
C GLN A 12 -4.84 4.92 15.58
N GLN A 13 -3.64 5.48 15.76
CA GLN A 13 -2.35 4.79 15.66
C GLN A 13 -1.52 5.02 16.93
N GLN A 14 -0.64 4.08 17.25
CA GLN A 14 0.27 4.21 18.39
C GLN A 14 1.55 4.94 17.97
N GLN A 15 1.93 5.94 18.75
CA GLN A 15 3.22 6.62 18.64
C GLN A 15 3.90 6.64 20.00
N THR A 16 5.22 6.48 20.02
CA THR A 16 6.02 6.63 21.25
C THR A 16 6.47 8.07 21.37
N ILE A 17 6.08 8.72 22.46
CA ILE A 17 6.49 10.08 22.79
C ILE A 17 7.42 10.00 24.00
N TYR A 18 8.50 10.78 23.99
CA TYR A 18 9.36 10.95 25.15
C TYR A 18 8.76 12.01 26.07
N LYS A 19 8.42 11.63 27.30
CA LYS A 19 8.01 12.58 28.35
C LYS A 19 9.21 12.84 29.25
N LEU A 20 9.60 14.11 29.35
CA LEU A 20 10.56 14.56 30.36
C LEU A 20 9.86 14.49 31.73
N MET A 21 10.40 13.68 32.64
CA MET A 21 10.00 13.72 34.04
C MET A 21 10.78 14.85 34.71
N GLU A 22 10.07 15.78 35.34
CA GLU A 22 10.69 16.80 36.18
C GLU A 22 11.14 16.11 37.48
N SER A 23 12.39 15.63 37.49
CA SER A 23 13.00 15.04 38.67
C SER A 23 13.67 16.13 39.51
N ASN A 24 13.34 16.20 40.81
CA ASN A 24 13.83 17.19 41.77
C ASN A 24 15.36 17.07 42.08
N SER A 25 16.12 16.36 41.26
CA SER A 25 17.56 16.17 41.40
C SER A 25 18.21 15.93 40.03
N THR A 26 18.87 16.97 39.50
CA THR A 26 19.97 16.98 38.50
C THR A 26 20.11 15.78 37.54
N GLY A 27 19.03 15.36 36.89
CA GLY A 27 19.03 14.33 35.86
C GLY A 27 17.73 14.39 35.05
N GLU A 28 17.82 14.75 33.77
CA GLU A 28 16.71 14.68 32.83
C GLU A 28 16.45 13.21 32.45
N ASP A 29 15.65 12.52 33.25
CA ASP A 29 15.19 11.17 32.89
C ASP A 29 14.01 11.28 31.91
N SER A 30 14.26 10.92 30.65
CA SER A 30 13.22 10.81 29.63
C SER A 30 12.56 9.42 29.71
N THR A 31 11.26 9.38 29.98
CA THR A 31 10.49 8.13 29.97
C THR A 31 9.75 7.97 28.66
N ARG A 32 9.77 6.75 28.10
CA ARG A 32 9.02 6.42 26.88
C ARG A 32 7.56 6.17 27.24
N ALA A 33 6.65 7.00 26.74
CA ALA A 33 5.22 6.82 26.89
C ALA A 33 4.58 6.47 25.53
N LEU A 34 3.74 5.44 25.50
CA LEU A 34 2.89 5.14 24.36
C LEU A 34 1.68 6.08 24.40
N VAL A 35 1.48 6.85 23.33
CA VAL A 35 0.36 7.77 23.16
C VAL A 35 -0.38 7.39 21.89
N TRP A 36 -1.71 7.52 21.95
CA TRP A 36 -2.57 7.34 20.81
C TRP A 36 -2.68 8.66 20.06
N THR A 37 -2.36 8.62 18.77
CA THR A 37 -2.48 9.75 17.86
C THR A 37 -3.55 9.44 16.83
N ASP A 38 -4.28 10.46 16.39
CA ASP A 38 -5.26 10.32 15.31
C ASP A 38 -4.55 9.92 14.00
N GLY A 39 -5.14 8.96 13.30
CA GLY A 39 -4.58 8.38 12.08
C GLY A 39 -4.88 6.89 11.98
N MET A 40 -5.16 6.40 10.77
CA MET A 40 -5.51 5.00 10.54
C MET A 40 -4.27 4.10 10.59
N ASN A 41 -4.33 3.03 11.40
CA ASN A 41 -3.30 2.00 11.45
C ASN A 41 -3.47 0.97 10.32
N VAL A 42 -3.11 1.38 9.10
CA VAL A 42 -3.30 0.58 7.88
C VAL A 42 -2.54 -0.76 7.95
N ILE A 43 -1.32 -0.77 8.50
CA ILE A 43 -0.50 -1.98 8.63
C ILE A 43 -1.23 -3.00 9.52
N GLY A 44 -1.73 -2.59 10.68
CA GLY A 44 -2.39 -3.49 11.60
C GLY A 44 -3.71 -4.06 11.06
N ILE A 45 -4.50 -3.23 10.39
CA ILE A 45 -5.73 -3.67 9.71
C ILE A 45 -5.39 -4.67 8.59
N THR A 46 -4.31 -4.44 7.83
CA THR A 46 -3.91 -5.33 6.73
C THR A 46 -3.48 -6.69 7.26
N VAL A 47 -2.61 -6.75 8.28
CA VAL A 47 -2.16 -8.01 8.90
C VAL A 47 -3.35 -8.80 9.45
N PHE A 48 -4.25 -8.14 10.18
CA PHE A 48 -5.46 -8.77 10.70
C PHE A 48 -6.35 -9.31 9.56
N SER A 49 -6.56 -8.51 8.50
CA SER A 49 -7.40 -8.90 7.37
C SER A 49 -6.82 -10.08 6.57
N THR A 50 -5.49 -10.12 6.40
CA THR A 50 -4.81 -11.27 5.78
C THR A 50 -4.94 -12.52 6.63
N ALA A 51 -4.72 -12.42 7.94
CA ALA A 51 -4.89 -13.56 8.86
C ALA A 51 -6.34 -14.07 8.86
N LEU A 52 -7.32 -13.16 8.91
CA LEU A 52 -8.75 -13.50 8.83
C LEU A 52 -9.07 -14.20 7.51
N GLY A 53 -8.56 -13.70 6.38
CA GLY A 53 -8.74 -14.33 5.07
C GLY A 53 -8.19 -15.76 5.00
N VAL A 54 -7.01 -16.00 5.59
CA VAL A 54 -6.42 -17.35 5.69
C VAL A 54 -7.27 -18.27 6.55
N VAL A 55 -7.78 -17.80 7.69
CA VAL A 55 -8.66 -18.60 8.57
C VAL A 55 -9.97 -18.94 7.87
N ILE A 56 -10.61 -17.97 7.21
CA ILE A 56 -11.84 -18.22 6.43
C ILE A 56 -11.59 -19.27 5.33
N SER A 57 -10.44 -19.18 4.64
CA SER A 57 -10.06 -20.16 3.64
C SER A 57 -9.82 -21.55 4.23
N ALA A 58 -9.29 -21.63 5.45
CA ALA A 58 -9.04 -22.90 6.14
C ALA A 58 -10.32 -23.55 6.68
N CYS A 59 -11.34 -22.76 7.03
CA CYS A 59 -12.65 -23.26 7.49
C CYS A 59 -13.52 -23.89 6.38
N GLY A 60 -13.10 -23.83 5.11
CA GLY A 60 -13.78 -24.48 4.00
C GLY A 60 -15.25 -24.04 3.85
N ASN A 61 -16.18 -25.01 3.88
CA ASN A 61 -17.60 -24.75 3.64
C ASN A 61 -18.28 -23.92 4.75
N GLU A 62 -17.80 -24.01 5.99
CA GLU A 62 -18.36 -23.21 7.10
C GLU A 62 -17.98 -21.72 6.98
N GLY A 63 -16.84 -21.42 6.35
CA GLY A 63 -16.37 -20.07 6.09
C GLY A 63 -16.99 -19.39 4.86
N ARG A 64 -17.65 -20.14 3.97
CA ARG A 64 -18.21 -19.63 2.71
C ARG A 64 -19.13 -18.42 2.86
N PRO A 65 -20.11 -18.39 3.79
CA PRO A 65 -21.00 -17.24 3.93
C PRO A 65 -20.25 -15.93 4.22
N LEU A 66 -19.18 -16.00 5.01
CA LEU A 66 -18.36 -14.84 5.35
C LEU A 66 -17.48 -14.41 4.17
N ALA A 67 -16.93 -15.36 3.41
CA ALA A 67 -16.20 -15.08 2.17
C ALA A 67 -17.09 -14.39 1.12
N ASP A 68 -18.33 -14.88 0.94
CA ASP A 68 -19.29 -14.31 0.01
C ASP A 68 -19.73 -12.90 0.40
N LEU A 69 -19.89 -12.64 1.71
CA LEU A 69 -20.13 -11.29 2.23
C LEU A 69 -18.99 -10.34 1.84
N PHE A 70 -17.73 -10.72 2.10
CA PHE A 70 -16.58 -9.87 1.75
C PHE A 70 -16.43 -9.67 0.25
N LYS A 71 -16.76 -10.69 -0.56
CA LYS A 71 -16.78 -10.57 -2.02
C LYS A 71 -17.86 -9.61 -2.50
N ALA A 72 -19.06 -9.65 -1.92
CA ALA A 72 -20.13 -8.72 -2.24
C ALA A 72 -19.76 -7.28 -1.84
N LEU A 73 -19.22 -7.09 -0.63
CA LEU A 73 -18.73 -5.79 -0.15
C LEU A 73 -17.67 -5.20 -1.08
N ASP A 74 -16.72 -6.02 -1.52
CA ASP A 74 -15.68 -5.61 -2.45
C ASP A 74 -16.23 -5.11 -3.80
N VAL A 75 -17.22 -5.81 -4.38
CA VAL A 75 -17.88 -5.37 -5.61
C VAL A 75 -18.56 -4.02 -5.41
N VAL A 76 -19.26 -3.85 -4.29
CA VAL A 76 -19.95 -2.59 -3.94
C VAL A 76 -18.94 -1.45 -3.75
N ILE A 77 -17.86 -1.68 -3.00
CA ILE A 77 -16.81 -0.68 -2.76
C ILE A 77 -16.16 -0.30 -4.09
N THR A 78 -15.84 -1.27 -4.95
CA THR A 78 -15.24 -0.99 -6.27
C THR A 78 -16.17 -0.12 -7.13
N ARG A 79 -17.48 -0.36 -7.12
CA ARG A 79 -18.45 0.48 -7.84
C ARG A 79 -18.60 1.88 -7.24
N PHE A 80 -18.56 1.97 -5.91
CA PHE A 80 -18.60 3.24 -5.21
C PHE A 80 -17.36 4.10 -5.51
N MET A 81 -16.17 3.48 -5.60
CA MET A 81 -14.94 4.16 -6.02
C MET A 81 -15.03 4.71 -7.44
N ALA A 82 -15.61 3.94 -8.37
CA ALA A 82 -15.87 4.41 -9.73
C ALA A 82 -16.72 5.68 -9.75
N ALA A 83 -17.71 5.79 -8.86
CA ALA A 83 -18.53 6.99 -8.73
C ALA A 83 -17.74 8.18 -8.16
N ILE A 84 -16.90 7.97 -7.13
CA ILE A 84 -16.06 9.03 -6.57
C ILE A 84 -15.06 9.58 -7.60
N MET A 85 -14.56 8.74 -8.51
CA MET A 85 -13.64 9.21 -9.55
C MET A 85 -14.24 10.26 -10.50
N TRP A 86 -15.57 10.36 -10.60
CA TRP A 86 -16.22 11.45 -11.32
C TRP A 86 -16.01 12.82 -10.66
N LEU A 87 -15.68 12.87 -9.37
CA LEU A 87 -15.27 14.10 -8.66
C LEU A 87 -13.80 14.45 -8.89
N GLY A 88 -13.00 13.51 -9.40
CA GLY A 88 -11.57 13.70 -9.68
C GLY A 88 -11.23 14.96 -10.49
N PRO A 89 -11.97 15.29 -11.57
CA PRO A 89 -11.76 16.51 -12.35
C PRO A 89 -11.88 17.82 -11.55
N ILE A 90 -12.61 17.82 -10.43
CA ILE A 90 -12.78 18.98 -9.56
C ILE A 90 -11.78 18.93 -8.39
N GLY A 91 -11.58 17.75 -7.79
CA GLY A 91 -10.70 17.56 -6.64
C GLY A 91 -9.21 17.73 -6.96
N ILE A 92 -8.75 17.20 -8.10
CA ILE A 92 -7.34 17.22 -8.49
C ILE A 92 -6.82 18.65 -8.69
N PRO A 93 -7.47 19.55 -9.46
CA PRO A 93 -7.00 20.92 -9.63
C PRO A 93 -6.99 21.73 -8.33
N SER A 94 -8.00 21.53 -7.46
CA SER A 94 -8.09 22.22 -6.17
C SER A 94 -6.94 21.84 -5.22
N MET A 95 -6.60 20.56 -5.15
CA MET A 95 -5.46 20.06 -4.37
C MET A 95 -4.12 20.62 -4.89
N ILE A 96 -3.96 20.71 -6.22
CA ILE A 96 -2.77 21.32 -6.83
C ILE A 96 -2.70 22.80 -6.45
N ALA A 97 -3.80 23.54 -6.56
CA ALA A 97 -3.88 24.96 -6.22
C ALA A 97 -3.55 25.23 -4.74
N GLN A 98 -4.12 24.45 -3.81
CA GLN A 98 -3.83 24.56 -2.37
C GLN A 98 -2.34 24.46 -2.07
N LYS A 99 -1.65 23.56 -2.77
CA LYS A 99 -0.23 23.30 -2.53
C LYS A 99 0.69 24.35 -3.14
N MET A 100 0.30 24.97 -4.26
CA MET A 100 1.03 26.11 -4.82
C MET A 100 1.05 27.31 -3.86
N LEU A 101 0.01 27.49 -3.03
CA LEU A 101 -0.08 28.58 -2.04
C LEU A 101 0.89 28.44 -0.86
N GLN A 102 1.46 27.25 -0.64
CA GLN A 102 2.37 26.98 0.48
C GLN A 102 3.83 27.32 0.17
N VAL A 103 4.14 27.71 -1.06
CA VAL A 103 5.50 28.05 -1.49
C VAL A 103 5.83 29.47 -1.06
N LYS A 104 6.65 29.62 -0.02
CA LYS A 104 7.16 30.92 0.46
C LYS A 104 8.66 31.01 0.18
N ASP A 105 8.97 31.85 -0.80
CA ASP A 105 10.29 32.43 -1.11
C ASP A 105 11.34 31.54 -1.80
N LEU A 106 11.94 32.07 -2.88
CA LEU A 106 12.59 31.28 -3.94
C LEU A 106 14.02 31.73 -4.32
N VAL A 107 14.65 32.67 -3.61
CA VAL A 107 15.79 33.39 -4.22
C VAL A 107 17.12 33.30 -3.44
N GLY A 108 17.12 33.00 -2.13
CA GLY A 108 18.35 33.05 -1.32
C GLY A 108 19.18 31.75 -1.26
N THR A 109 18.54 30.58 -1.13
CA THR A 109 19.22 29.28 -0.85
C THR A 109 19.16 28.33 -2.06
N PHE A 110 18.95 28.88 -3.25
CA PHE A 110 18.42 28.12 -4.39
C PHE A 110 19.44 27.22 -5.12
N ARG A 111 20.73 27.52 -5.03
CA ARG A 111 21.73 26.77 -5.80
C ARG A 111 22.00 25.39 -5.21
N MET A 112 22.32 25.33 -3.92
CA MET A 112 22.64 24.06 -3.23
C MET A 112 21.38 23.20 -3.08
N LEU A 113 20.25 23.83 -2.74
CA LEU A 113 18.97 23.16 -2.62
C LEU A 113 18.40 22.73 -3.99
N GLY A 114 18.67 23.50 -5.04
CA GLY A 114 18.32 23.14 -6.41
C GLY A 114 19.04 21.89 -6.90
N PHE A 115 20.34 21.74 -6.59
CA PHE A 115 21.07 20.50 -6.89
C PHE A 115 20.54 19.31 -6.10
N PHE A 116 20.14 19.50 -4.84
CA PHE A 116 19.48 18.46 -4.05
C PHE A 116 18.15 18.02 -4.68
N ILE A 117 17.25 18.96 -5.00
CA ILE A 117 15.98 18.67 -5.67
C ILE A 117 16.22 17.93 -6.99
N ALA A 118 17.14 18.44 -7.82
CA ALA A 118 17.48 17.82 -9.09
C ALA A 118 18.01 16.40 -8.91
N SER A 119 18.87 16.16 -7.90
CA SER A 119 19.42 14.84 -7.61
C SER A 119 18.34 13.84 -7.18
N VAL A 120 17.41 14.26 -6.32
CA VAL A 120 16.29 13.41 -5.89
C VAL A 120 15.35 13.12 -7.07
N ILE A 121 14.94 14.13 -7.84
CA ILE A 121 14.05 13.95 -9.00
C ILE A 121 14.71 13.06 -10.05
N LEU A 122 16.01 13.26 -10.32
CA LEU A 122 16.77 12.43 -11.26
C LEU A 122 16.83 10.98 -10.78
N GLY A 123 17.15 10.76 -9.50
CA GLY A 123 17.17 9.42 -8.90
C GLY A 123 15.81 8.72 -8.99
N LEU A 124 14.72 9.41 -8.62
CA LEU A 124 13.36 8.89 -8.75
C LEU A 124 12.98 8.59 -10.20
N SER A 125 13.40 9.44 -11.15
CA SER A 125 13.16 9.23 -12.58
C SER A 125 13.91 8.00 -13.11
N ILE A 126 15.17 7.82 -12.71
CA ILE A 126 15.96 6.63 -13.07
C ILE A 126 15.32 5.36 -12.50
N VAL A 127 14.88 5.38 -11.26
CA VAL A 127 14.23 4.21 -10.66
C VAL A 127 12.89 3.90 -11.33
N SER A 128 12.04 4.90 -11.52
CA SER A 128 10.68 4.72 -12.07
C SER A 128 10.63 4.44 -13.57
N LEU A 129 11.56 5.00 -14.37
CA LEU A 129 11.53 4.89 -15.83
C LEU A 129 12.58 3.93 -16.41
N ILE A 130 13.61 3.58 -15.64
CA ILE A 130 14.68 2.69 -16.11
C ILE A 130 14.70 1.41 -15.26
N THR A 131 14.92 1.53 -13.95
CA THR A 131 15.18 0.37 -13.09
C THR A 131 13.97 -0.55 -12.97
N LEU A 132 12.81 -0.01 -12.56
CA LEU A 132 11.58 -0.80 -12.42
C LEU A 132 11.07 -1.36 -13.76
N PRO A 133 11.04 -0.56 -14.85
CA PRO A 133 10.71 -1.06 -16.18
C PRO A 133 11.65 -2.16 -16.68
N LEU A 134 12.95 -2.05 -16.42
CA LEU A 134 13.94 -3.07 -16.79
C LEU A 134 13.64 -4.39 -16.09
N VAL A 135 13.44 -4.35 -14.77
CA VAL A 135 13.08 -5.57 -14.00
C VAL A 135 11.78 -6.18 -14.52
N PHE A 136 10.77 -5.35 -14.79
CA PHE A 136 9.50 -5.81 -15.37
C PHE A 136 9.70 -6.47 -16.74
N ALA A 137 10.48 -5.85 -17.62
CA ALA A 137 10.74 -6.35 -18.96
C ALA A 137 11.53 -7.66 -18.95
N VAL A 138 12.51 -7.80 -18.06
CA VAL A 138 13.30 -9.03 -17.91
C VAL A 138 12.43 -10.19 -17.45
N VAL A 139 11.55 -9.97 -16.47
CA VAL A 139 10.72 -11.05 -15.91
C VAL A 139 9.52 -11.37 -16.81
N THR A 140 8.77 -10.36 -17.26
CA THR A 140 7.49 -10.58 -17.96
C THR A 140 7.64 -10.63 -19.48
N ARG A 141 8.80 -10.20 -20.03
CA ARG A 141 9.05 -10.03 -21.48
C ARG A 141 7.99 -9.19 -22.20
N ARG A 142 7.33 -8.27 -21.48
CA ARG A 142 6.33 -7.33 -22.01
C ARG A 142 6.85 -5.91 -21.98
N ASN A 143 6.22 -5.03 -22.76
CA ASN A 143 6.56 -3.62 -22.80
C ASN A 143 6.11 -2.91 -21.49
N PRO A 144 7.03 -2.45 -20.63
CA PRO A 144 6.69 -1.80 -19.36
C PRO A 144 6.10 -0.40 -19.53
N TYR A 145 6.45 0.33 -20.60
CA TYR A 145 5.97 1.70 -20.79
C TYR A 145 4.49 1.75 -21.16
N LYS A 146 3.97 0.71 -21.84
CA LYS A 146 2.53 0.56 -22.06
C LYS A 146 1.79 0.36 -20.73
N PHE A 147 2.40 -0.39 -19.81
CA PHE A 147 1.87 -0.62 -18.48
C PHE A 147 1.84 0.68 -17.65
N ILE A 148 2.95 1.41 -17.60
CA ILE A 148 3.02 2.71 -16.90
C ILE A 148 2.04 3.72 -17.46
N LYS A 149 1.88 3.80 -18.80
CA LYS A 149 0.93 4.72 -19.44
C LYS A 149 -0.53 4.47 -19.04
N ALA A 150 -0.91 3.22 -18.75
CA ALA A 150 -2.25 2.91 -18.27
C ALA A 150 -2.50 3.39 -16.84
N LEU A 151 -1.43 3.61 -16.05
CA LEU A 151 -1.52 4.13 -14.68
C LEU A 151 -1.66 5.65 -14.60
N ASN A 152 -1.72 6.37 -15.72
CA ASN A 152 -1.72 7.85 -15.73
C ASN A 152 -2.77 8.48 -14.80
N ARG A 153 -3.96 7.86 -14.67
CA ARG A 153 -5.01 8.34 -13.75
C ARG A 153 -4.57 8.24 -12.29
N ALA A 154 -3.99 7.11 -11.90
CA ALA A 154 -3.46 6.90 -10.56
C ALA A 154 -2.25 7.79 -10.28
N LEU A 155 -1.38 8.02 -11.26
CA LEU A 155 -0.23 8.92 -11.11
C LEU A 155 -0.67 10.37 -10.91
N LEU A 156 -1.65 10.86 -11.68
CA LEU A 156 -2.21 12.20 -11.50
C LEU A 156 -2.84 12.38 -10.12
N GLN A 157 -3.60 11.39 -9.65
CA GLN A 157 -4.16 11.39 -8.30
C GLN A 157 -3.04 11.36 -7.23
N GLY A 158 -1.98 10.60 -7.45
CA GLY A 158 -0.81 10.54 -6.57
C GLY A 158 -0.08 11.88 -6.46
N ILE A 159 0.11 12.59 -7.57
CA ILE A 159 0.68 13.96 -7.57
C ILE A 159 -0.21 14.91 -6.78
N ALA A 160 -1.53 14.83 -6.98
CA ALA A 160 -2.48 15.73 -6.35
C ALA A 160 -2.58 15.51 -4.84
N THR A 161 -2.72 14.25 -4.42
CA THR A 161 -2.95 13.88 -3.02
C THR A 161 -1.65 13.76 -2.21
N SER A 162 -0.52 13.50 -2.87
CA SER A 162 0.76 13.14 -2.22
C SER A 162 0.61 11.95 -1.24
N SER A 163 -0.33 11.05 -1.51
CA SER A 163 -0.54 9.83 -0.72
C SER A 163 -0.79 8.63 -1.62
N SER A 164 0.02 7.58 -1.42
CA SER A 164 -0.14 6.30 -2.13
C SER A 164 -1.40 5.57 -1.66
N ALA A 165 -1.73 5.64 -0.35
CA ALA A 165 -2.94 5.04 0.20
C ALA A 165 -4.23 5.73 -0.31
N ALA A 166 -4.24 7.06 -0.41
CA ALA A 166 -5.37 7.79 -0.97
C ALA A 166 -5.59 7.51 -2.47
N SER A 167 -4.54 7.10 -3.18
CA SER A 167 -4.56 6.78 -4.62
C SER A 167 -4.81 5.29 -4.91
N LEU A 168 -4.84 4.45 -3.88
CA LEU A 168 -5.00 3.00 -4.01
C LEU A 168 -6.30 2.60 -4.76
N PRO A 169 -7.47 3.23 -4.52
CA PRO A 169 -8.68 2.88 -5.25
C PRO A 169 -8.59 3.13 -6.75
N VAL A 170 -8.01 4.28 -7.14
CA VAL A 170 -7.78 4.63 -8.56
C VAL A 170 -6.78 3.65 -9.19
N THR A 171 -5.79 3.21 -8.41
CA THR A 171 -4.80 2.23 -8.85
C THR A 171 -5.44 0.88 -9.13
N PHE A 172 -6.40 0.43 -8.30
CA PHE A 172 -7.15 -0.81 -8.56
C PHE A 172 -7.90 -0.78 -9.89
N GLU A 173 -8.54 0.34 -10.23
CA GLU A 173 -9.25 0.46 -11.49
C GLU A 173 -8.30 0.47 -12.69
N CYS A 174 -7.18 1.19 -12.62
CA CYS A 174 -6.17 1.19 -13.68
C CYS A 174 -5.58 -0.21 -13.91
N VAL A 175 -5.38 -0.97 -12.83
CA VAL A 175 -4.86 -2.35 -12.89
C VAL A 175 -5.90 -3.34 -13.40
N ARG A 176 -7.19 -3.13 -13.10
CA ARG A 176 -8.29 -3.89 -13.69
C ARG A 176 -8.40 -3.67 -15.20
N ASP A 177 -8.25 -2.42 -15.65
CA ASP A 177 -8.26 -2.08 -17.09
C ASP A 177 -7.07 -2.71 -17.85
N LEU A 178 -6.02 -3.10 -17.14
CA LEU A 178 -4.87 -3.83 -17.67
C LEU A 178 -5.07 -5.37 -17.74
N ASN A 179 -6.27 -5.87 -17.40
CA ASN A 179 -6.62 -7.29 -17.35
C ASN A 179 -5.73 -8.13 -16.41
N LEU A 180 -5.29 -7.54 -15.29
CA LEU A 180 -4.64 -8.29 -14.20
C LEU A 180 -5.70 -9.00 -13.35
N ASP A 181 -5.36 -10.17 -12.79
CA ASP A 181 -6.31 -10.91 -11.95
C ASP A 181 -6.61 -10.10 -10.67
N PRO A 182 -7.89 -9.82 -10.36
CA PRO A 182 -8.26 -9.01 -9.21
C PRO A 182 -7.86 -9.63 -7.87
N ARG A 183 -7.68 -10.97 -7.80
CA ARG A 183 -7.21 -11.67 -6.60
C ARG A 183 -5.77 -11.28 -6.27
N VAL A 184 -4.89 -11.28 -7.28
CA VAL A 184 -3.49 -10.87 -7.14
C VAL A 184 -3.39 -9.36 -6.93
N ALA A 185 -4.13 -8.58 -7.72
CA ALA A 185 -4.08 -7.13 -7.67
C ALA A 185 -4.42 -6.59 -6.28
N LYS A 186 -5.49 -7.08 -5.65
CA LYS A 186 -5.91 -6.65 -4.31
C LYS A 186 -4.88 -6.93 -3.25
N PHE A 187 -4.33 -8.14 -3.23
CA PHE A 187 -3.34 -8.50 -2.24
C PHE A 187 -2.03 -7.70 -2.45
N VAL A 188 -1.47 -7.75 -3.66
CA VAL A 188 -0.15 -7.18 -3.94
C VAL A 188 -0.16 -5.66 -3.89
N LEU A 189 -1.19 -4.98 -4.39
CA LEU A 189 -1.24 -3.51 -4.32
C LEU A 189 -1.50 -3.01 -2.90
N THR A 190 -2.34 -3.69 -2.11
CA THR A 190 -2.60 -3.29 -0.71
C THR A 190 -1.33 -3.43 0.12
N VAL A 191 -0.66 -4.59 0.03
CA VAL A 191 0.61 -4.83 0.74
C VAL A 191 1.72 -3.95 0.18
N GLY A 192 1.82 -3.85 -1.15
CA GLY A 192 2.86 -3.09 -1.84
C GLY A 192 2.76 -1.59 -1.61
N THR A 193 1.56 -1.03 -1.53
CA THR A 193 1.38 0.40 -1.23
C THR A 193 1.86 0.76 0.17
N ILE A 194 1.76 -0.18 1.12
CA ILE A 194 2.20 -0.01 2.51
C ILE A 194 3.69 -0.26 2.66
N LEU A 195 4.22 -1.33 2.07
CA LEU A 195 5.59 -1.81 2.32
C LEU A 195 6.59 -1.39 1.23
N ALA A 196 6.18 -1.23 -0.03
CA ALA A 196 7.07 -1.00 -1.16
C ALA A 196 7.28 0.50 -1.44
N THR A 197 7.76 1.24 -0.42
CA THR A 197 8.01 2.69 -0.47
C THR A 197 9.39 3.04 -1.05
N ILE A 198 9.69 2.55 -2.26
CA ILE A 198 11.01 2.70 -2.90
C ILE A 198 11.43 4.17 -3.09
N GLY A 199 10.49 5.04 -3.47
CA GLY A 199 10.76 6.48 -3.61
C GLY A 199 11.10 7.14 -2.27
N THR A 200 10.52 6.64 -1.17
CA THR A 200 10.84 7.09 0.19
C THR A 200 12.23 6.63 0.61
N ALA A 201 12.62 5.39 0.29
CA ALA A 201 13.96 4.87 0.56
C ALA A 201 15.04 5.69 -0.16
N LEU A 202 14.82 6.02 -1.45
CA LEU A 202 15.76 6.85 -2.21
C LEU A 202 15.93 8.23 -1.58
N PHE A 203 14.83 8.86 -1.19
CA PHE A 203 14.88 10.15 -0.51
C PHE A 203 15.61 10.06 0.84
N GLN A 204 15.32 9.03 1.65
CA GLN A 204 16.01 8.78 2.92
C GLN A 204 17.51 8.45 2.76
N ALA A 205 17.93 7.97 1.58
CA ALA A 205 19.34 7.78 1.28
C ALA A 205 20.03 9.09 0.85
N VAL A 206 19.39 9.89 -0.01
CA VAL A 206 19.99 11.11 -0.58
C VAL A 206 20.04 12.25 0.44
N SER A 207 19.03 12.36 1.31
CA SER A 207 18.93 13.45 2.31
C SER A 207 20.07 13.49 3.33
N PRO A 208 20.48 12.38 3.99
CA PRO A 208 21.63 12.38 4.90
C PRO A 208 22.95 12.69 4.21
N ILE A 209 23.14 12.21 2.98
CA ILE A 209 24.34 12.52 2.18
C ILE A 209 24.42 14.01 1.91
N PHE A 210 23.29 14.63 1.55
CA PHE A 210 23.20 16.07 1.35
C PHE A 210 23.52 16.85 2.64
N ILE A 211 22.95 16.45 3.78
CA ILE A 211 23.23 17.09 5.08
C ILE A 211 24.71 16.94 5.46
N ALA A 212 25.30 15.76 5.26
CA ALA A 212 26.72 15.54 5.53
C ALA A 212 27.61 16.45 4.67
N GLN A 213 27.32 16.56 3.37
CA GLN A 213 28.04 17.43 2.44
C GLN A 213 27.91 18.91 2.79
N MET A 214 26.72 19.35 3.21
CA MET A 214 26.47 20.73 3.63
C MET A 214 27.30 21.13 4.86
N ASN A 215 27.50 20.18 5.78
CA ASN A 215 28.30 20.38 7.00
C ASN A 215 29.79 20.06 6.83
N GLY A 216 30.24 19.70 5.63
CA GLY A 216 31.63 19.28 5.39
C GLY A 216 32.01 17.97 6.09
N ILE A 217 31.03 17.16 6.49
CA ILE A 217 31.22 15.85 7.12
C ILE A 217 31.43 14.83 6.01
N THR A 218 32.55 14.10 6.07
CA THR A 218 32.81 12.99 5.16
C THR A 218 32.22 11.71 5.75
N LEU A 219 31.47 10.98 4.92
CA LEU A 219 30.90 9.70 5.31
C LEU A 219 31.89 8.59 4.99
N ASP A 220 32.17 7.73 5.98
CA ASP A 220 32.96 6.51 5.77
C ASP A 220 32.14 5.40 5.09
N LEU A 221 32.81 4.40 4.51
CA LEU A 221 32.17 3.23 3.92
C LEU A 221 31.22 2.53 4.92
N GLY A 222 31.59 2.45 6.20
CA GLY A 222 30.73 1.90 7.24
C GLY A 222 29.42 2.69 7.41
N GLN A 223 29.49 4.03 7.32
CA GLN A 223 28.31 4.89 7.39
C GLN A 223 27.45 4.78 6.13
N TYR A 224 28.03 4.59 4.95
CA TYR A 224 27.25 4.30 3.73
C TYR A 224 26.48 2.98 3.82
N MET A 225 27.09 1.92 4.38
CA MET A 225 26.39 0.65 4.60
C MET A 225 25.26 0.79 5.62
N THR A 226 25.52 1.47 6.74
CA THR A 226 24.50 1.78 7.75
C THR A 226 23.36 2.59 7.15
N LEU A 227 23.66 3.59 6.30
CA LEU A 227 22.67 4.38 5.58
C LEU A 227 21.79 3.52 4.68
N CYS A 228 22.35 2.60 3.91
CA CYS A 228 21.57 1.70 3.05
C CYS A 228 20.57 0.86 3.86
N VAL A 229 21.03 0.23 4.94
CA VAL A 229 20.17 -0.61 5.79
C VAL A 229 19.12 0.22 6.52
N THR A 230 19.53 1.34 7.13
CA THR A 230 18.61 2.17 7.91
C THR A 230 17.57 2.86 7.04
N ALA A 231 17.93 3.36 5.85
CA ALA A 231 16.99 3.95 4.90
C ALA A 231 15.97 2.92 4.37
N CYS A 232 16.39 1.68 4.09
CA CYS A 232 15.45 0.63 3.68
C CYS A 232 14.47 0.23 4.79
N LEU A 233 14.95 0.14 6.03
CA LEU A 233 14.09 -0.19 7.17
C LEU A 233 13.16 0.98 7.53
N ALA A 234 13.68 2.20 7.51
CA ALA A 234 12.92 3.40 7.81
C ALA A 234 11.90 3.74 6.72
N SER A 235 12.14 3.38 5.46
CA SER A 235 11.13 3.53 4.40
C SER A 235 9.97 2.57 4.60
N ALA A 236 10.23 1.31 4.95
CA ALA A 236 9.18 0.31 5.23
C ALA A 236 8.37 0.66 6.49
N GLY A 237 8.99 1.34 7.45
CA GLY A 237 8.33 1.86 8.66
C GLY A 237 7.60 3.19 8.48
N ALA A 238 7.77 3.88 7.33
CA ALA A 238 7.11 5.15 7.09
C ALA A 238 5.63 4.94 6.78
N ALA A 239 4.75 5.61 7.51
CA ALA A 239 3.31 5.59 7.22
C ALA A 239 3.04 6.15 5.81
N THR A 240 2.02 5.64 5.12
CA THR A 240 1.59 6.09 3.78
C THR A 240 0.83 7.43 3.79
N VAL A 241 1.23 8.33 4.68
CA VAL A 241 0.64 9.65 4.95
C VAL A 241 1.62 10.72 4.44
N PRO A 242 1.13 11.86 3.91
CA PRO A 242 2.01 12.93 3.43
C PRO A 242 3.05 13.36 4.47
N SER A 243 4.27 13.65 4.01
CA SER A 243 5.41 14.10 4.83
C SER A 243 5.85 13.18 5.98
N SER A 244 5.34 11.94 6.08
CA SER A 244 5.78 10.95 7.08
C SER A 244 7.27 10.57 6.96
N ALA A 245 7.84 10.71 5.76
CA ALA A 245 9.23 10.42 5.44
C ALA A 245 10.24 11.29 6.22
N LEU A 246 9.83 12.50 6.63
CA LEU A 246 10.70 13.40 7.40
C LEU A 246 10.83 12.97 8.86
N VAL A 247 9.77 12.40 9.44
CA VAL A 247 9.82 11.88 10.82
C VAL A 247 10.77 10.69 10.91
N THR A 248 10.72 9.80 9.92
CA THR A 248 11.61 8.64 9.83
C THR A 248 13.04 9.03 9.47
N MET A 249 13.27 10.21 8.87
CA MET A 249 14.60 10.75 8.61
C MET A 249 15.40 11.01 9.90
N ILE A 250 14.73 11.40 10.98
CA ILE A 250 15.38 11.62 12.29
C ILE A 250 16.11 10.34 12.74
N ILE A 251 15.49 9.18 12.52
CA ILE A 251 16.06 7.88 12.86
C ILE A 251 17.31 7.62 12.03
N VAL A 252 17.26 7.90 10.72
CA VAL A 252 18.39 7.70 9.80
C VAL A 252 19.56 8.64 10.13
N LEU A 253 19.30 9.92 10.38
CA LEU A 253 20.35 10.89 10.75
C LEU A 253 20.98 10.54 12.10
N SER A 254 20.17 10.15 13.09
CA SER A 254 20.66 9.73 14.40
C SER A 254 21.53 8.48 14.30
N ALA A 255 21.16 7.52 13.43
CA ALA A 255 21.95 6.31 13.20
C ALA A 255 23.33 6.60 12.57
N LEU A 256 23.47 7.73 11.86
CA LEU A 256 24.72 8.16 11.26
C LEU A 256 25.50 9.16 12.13
N GLY A 257 24.90 9.66 13.21
CA GLY A 257 25.47 10.73 14.04
C GLY A 257 25.49 12.10 13.37
N LEU A 258 24.57 12.34 12.42
CA LEU A 258 24.47 13.62 11.70
C LEU A 258 23.53 14.60 12.43
N PRO A 259 23.77 15.92 12.32
CA PRO A 259 22.93 16.94 12.94
C PRO A 259 21.50 16.88 12.41
N VAL A 260 20.53 16.81 13.32
CA VAL A 260 19.10 16.64 13.02
C VAL A 260 18.44 17.99 12.70
N ASP A 261 19.02 19.09 13.16
CA ASP A 261 18.49 20.45 12.98
C ASP A 261 18.39 20.86 11.50
N ASP A 262 19.23 20.27 10.66
CA ASP A 262 19.29 20.51 9.21
C ASP A 262 18.12 19.87 8.43
N ILE A 263 17.29 19.03 9.07
CA ILE A 263 16.04 18.53 8.47
C ILE A 263 15.11 19.69 8.09
N SER A 264 15.15 20.79 8.85
CA SER A 264 14.34 21.99 8.60
C SER A 264 14.52 22.51 7.17
N LEU A 265 15.73 22.42 6.62
CA LEU A 265 16.05 22.82 5.24
C LEU A 265 15.37 21.90 4.22
N ILE A 266 15.36 20.59 4.48
CA ILE A 266 14.71 19.59 3.61
C ILE A 266 13.19 19.72 3.68
N PHE A 267 12.63 20.02 4.84
CA PHE A 267 11.19 20.25 5.03
C PHE A 267 10.65 21.31 4.07
N THR A 268 11.42 22.37 3.79
CA THR A 268 11.01 23.46 2.88
C THR A 268 10.78 23.01 1.43
N VAL A 269 11.34 21.87 1.01
CA VAL A 269 11.25 21.34 -0.35
C VAL A 269 10.54 19.99 -0.44
N ASP A 270 10.27 19.36 0.70
CA ASP A 270 9.56 18.08 0.81
C ASP A 270 8.19 18.15 0.13
N TRP A 271 7.50 19.29 0.22
CA TRP A 271 6.20 19.48 -0.44
C TRP A 271 6.21 19.19 -1.95
N LEU A 272 7.36 19.38 -2.63
CA LEU A 272 7.54 19.07 -4.05
C LEU A 272 8.00 17.62 -4.23
N LEU A 273 9.03 17.23 -3.49
CA LEU A 273 9.66 15.91 -3.62
C LEU A 273 8.69 14.78 -3.24
N ASP A 274 7.81 15.00 -2.28
CA ASP A 274 6.81 14.03 -1.81
C ASP A 274 5.86 13.56 -2.92
N ARG A 275 5.55 14.43 -3.89
CA ARG A 275 4.72 14.08 -5.04
C ARG A 275 5.41 13.08 -5.95
N PHE A 276 6.67 13.32 -6.28
CA PHE A 276 7.46 12.43 -7.13
C PHE A 276 7.75 11.10 -6.42
N ARG A 277 7.98 11.13 -5.09
CA ARG A 277 8.10 9.91 -4.27
C ARG A 277 6.81 9.08 -4.34
N THR A 278 5.66 9.73 -4.15
CA THR A 278 4.35 9.08 -4.23
C THR A 278 4.11 8.44 -5.59
N CYS A 279 4.40 9.13 -6.69
CA CYS A 279 4.30 8.54 -8.03
C CYS A 279 5.20 7.31 -8.20
N THR A 280 6.45 7.40 -7.75
CA THR A 280 7.41 6.30 -7.83
C THR A 280 6.92 5.09 -7.04
N ASN A 281 6.34 5.31 -5.85
CA ASN A 281 5.76 4.24 -5.02
C ASN A 281 4.55 3.58 -5.71
N ILE A 282 3.65 4.37 -6.31
CA ILE A 282 2.51 3.84 -7.08
C ILE A 282 2.99 2.99 -8.27
N VAL A 283 4.00 3.47 -9.03
CA VAL A 283 4.60 2.72 -10.13
C VAL A 283 5.23 1.42 -9.64
N ALA A 284 6.00 1.47 -8.55
CA ALA A 284 6.65 0.30 -7.96
C ALA A 284 5.65 -0.78 -7.54
N ALA A 285 4.61 -0.40 -6.78
CA ALA A 285 3.58 -1.33 -6.34
C ALA A 285 2.82 -1.94 -7.54
N SER A 286 2.50 -1.13 -8.56
CA SER A 286 1.79 -1.59 -9.75
C SER A 286 2.63 -2.53 -10.62
N ILE A 287 3.91 -2.21 -10.81
CA ILE A 287 4.86 -3.06 -11.54
C ILE A 287 5.06 -4.39 -10.78
N GLY A 288 5.22 -4.33 -9.45
CA GLY A 288 5.28 -5.52 -8.61
C GLY A 288 4.04 -6.41 -8.77
N CYS A 289 2.85 -5.80 -8.76
CA CYS A 289 1.60 -6.51 -9.06
C CYS A 289 1.63 -7.21 -10.42
N GLY A 290 2.08 -6.54 -11.48
CA GLY A 290 2.16 -7.14 -12.82
C GLY A 290 3.19 -8.27 -12.93
N ILE A 291 4.29 -8.20 -12.17
CA ILE A 291 5.28 -9.28 -12.08
C ILE A 291 4.69 -10.49 -11.37
N VAL A 292 4.07 -10.29 -10.21
CA VAL A 292 3.46 -11.38 -9.44
C VAL A 292 2.32 -12.04 -10.23
N ASP A 293 1.47 -11.25 -10.89
CA ASP A 293 0.43 -11.78 -11.78
C ASP A 293 1.02 -12.67 -12.87
N HIS A 294 2.13 -12.26 -13.49
CA HIS A 294 2.78 -13.05 -14.52
C HIS A 294 3.34 -14.37 -13.99
N LEU A 295 3.96 -14.36 -12.80
CA LEU A 295 4.56 -15.54 -12.18
C LEU A 295 3.50 -16.51 -11.64
N SER A 296 2.38 -15.99 -11.12
CA SER A 296 1.31 -16.79 -10.51
C SER A 296 0.26 -17.31 -11.51
N ARG A 297 0.47 -17.17 -12.83
CA ARG A 297 -0.50 -17.62 -13.84
C ARG A 297 -0.87 -19.10 -13.75
N SER A 298 0.11 -19.96 -13.48
CA SER A 298 -0.11 -21.40 -13.30
C SER A 298 -1.02 -21.68 -12.10
N ASP A 299 -0.75 -21.00 -10.98
CA ASP A 299 -1.49 -21.20 -9.73
C ASP A 299 -2.93 -20.70 -9.86
N LEU A 300 -3.12 -19.56 -10.54
CA LEU A 300 -4.44 -19.02 -10.85
C LEU A 300 -5.25 -19.98 -11.74
N SER A 301 -4.64 -20.55 -12.79
CA SER A 301 -5.32 -21.52 -13.65
C SER A 301 -5.71 -22.82 -12.91
N ASN A 302 -4.86 -23.27 -11.98
CA ASN A 302 -5.15 -24.42 -11.14
C ASN A 302 -6.31 -24.12 -10.18
N LEU A 303 -6.35 -22.94 -9.57
CA LEU A 303 -7.45 -22.51 -8.71
C LEU A 303 -8.79 -22.44 -9.46
N ASP A 304 -8.78 -21.94 -10.69
CA ASP A 304 -9.99 -21.88 -11.52
C ASP A 304 -10.46 -23.28 -11.91
N THR A 305 -9.54 -24.18 -12.26
CA THR A 305 -9.85 -25.59 -12.57
C THR A 305 -10.41 -26.33 -11.36
N MET A 306 -9.85 -26.10 -10.16
CA MET A 306 -10.36 -26.68 -8.91
C MET A 306 -11.75 -26.14 -8.56
N ALA A 307 -12.00 -24.85 -8.80
CA ALA A 307 -13.30 -24.23 -8.59
C ALA A 307 -14.37 -24.79 -9.54
N GLU A 308 -14.04 -24.96 -10.83
CA GLU A 308 -14.91 -25.61 -11.81
C GLU A 308 -15.20 -27.07 -11.45
N THR A 309 -14.18 -27.82 -11.04
CA THR A 309 -14.34 -29.23 -10.63
C THR A 309 -15.24 -29.35 -9.40
N ALA A 310 -15.07 -28.45 -8.41
CA ALA A 310 -15.92 -28.41 -7.22
C ALA A 310 -17.37 -27.99 -7.53
N SER A 311 -17.56 -27.04 -8.45
CA SER A 311 -18.91 -26.64 -8.91
C SER A 311 -19.60 -27.77 -9.67
N THR A 312 -18.89 -28.45 -10.57
CA THR A 312 -19.42 -29.59 -11.33
C THR A 312 -19.77 -30.76 -10.41
N ALA A 313 -18.93 -31.04 -9.40
CA ALA A 313 -19.22 -32.05 -8.38
C ALA A 313 -20.47 -31.71 -7.56
N SER A 314 -20.67 -30.44 -7.19
CA SER A 314 -21.90 -30.01 -6.49
C SER A 314 -23.16 -30.14 -7.35
N VAL A 315 -23.10 -29.80 -8.64
CA VAL A 315 -24.23 -29.94 -9.59
C VAL A 315 -24.57 -31.41 -9.85
N VAL A 316 -23.57 -32.29 -9.90
CA VAL A 316 -23.77 -33.74 -10.03
C VAL A 316 -24.38 -34.33 -8.74
N CYS A 317 -23.95 -33.89 -7.56
CA CYS A 317 -24.57 -34.28 -6.29
C CYS A 317 -26.05 -33.83 -6.19
N ASP A 318 -26.37 -32.59 -6.55
CA ASP A 318 -27.75 -32.09 -6.55
C ASP A 318 -28.64 -32.81 -7.58
N SER A 319 -28.10 -33.11 -8.76
CA SER A 319 -28.80 -33.90 -9.80
C SER A 319 -29.00 -35.37 -9.39
N CYS A 320 -28.11 -35.92 -8.57
CA CYS A 320 -28.23 -37.27 -8.05
C CYS A 320 -29.23 -37.35 -6.89
N SER A 321 -29.32 -36.30 -6.06
CA SER A 321 -30.31 -36.19 -4.98
C SER A 321 -31.74 -36.04 -5.52
N THR A 322 -31.94 -35.21 -6.53
CA THR A 322 -33.25 -35.05 -7.22
C THR A 322 -33.68 -36.30 -8.01
N LYS A 323 -32.74 -37.09 -8.55
CA LYS A 323 -33.04 -38.40 -9.14
C LYS A 323 -33.39 -39.48 -8.10
N PHE A 324 -32.96 -39.32 -6.85
CA PHE A 324 -33.31 -40.24 -5.77
C PHE A 324 -34.71 -39.94 -5.21
N GLU A 325 -35.10 -38.66 -5.08
CA GLU A 325 -36.45 -38.27 -4.69
C GLU A 325 -37.53 -38.58 -5.73
N SER A 326 -37.18 -38.58 -7.03
CA SER A 326 -38.12 -38.98 -8.11
C SER A 326 -38.25 -40.50 -8.31
N ARG A 327 -37.56 -41.32 -7.51
CA ARG A 327 -37.60 -42.80 -7.55
C ARG A 327 -38.19 -43.44 -6.29
N SER A 328 -38.99 -42.73 -5.49
CA SER A 328 -39.85 -43.39 -4.50
C SER A 328 -40.98 -44.15 -5.23
N PRO A 329 -41.18 -45.47 -5.01
CA PRO A 329 -42.31 -46.18 -5.58
C PRO A 329 -43.59 -45.65 -4.94
N SER A 330 -44.56 -45.28 -5.78
CA SER A 330 -45.95 -45.03 -5.41
C SER A 330 -46.49 -46.21 -4.58
N ARG A 331 -46.63 -46.01 -3.27
CA ARG A 331 -47.40 -46.92 -2.41
C ARG A 331 -48.87 -46.74 -2.73
N ASP A 332 -49.45 -47.77 -3.33
CA ASP A 332 -50.89 -47.98 -3.46
C ASP A 332 -51.60 -47.73 -2.12
N GLN A 333 -52.41 -46.69 -2.06
CA GLN A 333 -53.49 -46.54 -1.09
C GLN A 333 -54.81 -46.68 -1.84
N SER A 334 -55.22 -47.93 -2.06
CA SER A 334 -56.62 -48.26 -2.28
C SER A 334 -56.89 -49.59 -1.60
N LEU A 335 -57.77 -49.57 -0.58
CA LEU A 335 -58.76 -50.62 -0.24
C LEU A 335 -59.19 -50.52 1.23
N PHE A 336 -60.50 -50.73 1.43
CA PHE A 336 -61.31 -50.79 2.66
C PHE A 336 -61.77 -49.42 3.23
N GLY A 337 -63.02 -48.98 3.10
CA GLY A 337 -64.27 -49.67 2.74
C GLY A 337 -65.12 -50.05 3.96
N LYS A 338 -65.88 -49.05 4.46
CA LYS A 338 -67.22 -49.07 5.09
C LYS A 338 -67.69 -50.25 5.99
N THR A 339 -68.13 -49.86 7.20
CA THR A 339 -69.39 -50.21 7.94
C THR A 339 -69.56 -51.59 8.58
N PRO A 340 -70.48 -51.76 9.57
CA PRO A 340 -71.54 -50.85 10.06
C PRO A 340 -71.35 -50.27 11.46
#